data_AF-A0AB74LUH3-F1
#
_entry.id   AF-A0AB74LUH3-F1
#
_cell.length_a   1.000
_cell.length_b   1.000
_cell.length_c   1.000
_cell.angle_alpha   90.00
_cell.angle_beta   90.00
_cell.angle_gamma   90.00
#
_symmetry.space_group_name_H-M   'P 1'
#
loop_
_entity.id
_entity.type
_entity.pdbx_description
1 polymer ?
#
loop_
_entity_poly.entity_id
_entity_poly.type
_entity_poly.pdbx_seq_one_letter_code
_entity_poly.pdbx_strand_id
1 'polypeptide(L)'
;MSAPTRRLVLRLLAGAALVPGRALPQEAPRDQGIGGTGARPTDTPGDGDRGIGGTGVIGTIRRFGSIVVNDLRIAYPEDVSVRIDGVAARAADMRIGHVVHVVAHAEAGGLATRRIDVTSEVVGPVERVAEGALVVLGQSVATVGVAGRWAVGDRVAVSGLRRPDGVVVASLIEPRAEGPACVAGPVRHDRDGRPVIGRLRLEG
;
A
#
# COMPACT_ATOMS: atom_id res chain seq x y z
N MET A 1 59.23 3.34 -64.40
CA MET A 1 59.14 4.78 -64.08
C MET A 1 58.33 4.92 -62.80
N SER A 2 58.87 5.66 -61.82
CA SER A 2 58.50 5.67 -60.40
C SER A 2 57.00 5.73 -60.09
N ALA A 3 56.54 4.80 -59.25
CA ALA A 3 55.21 4.84 -58.64
C ALA A 3 55.19 5.87 -57.49
N PRO A 4 54.27 6.85 -57.48
CA PRO A 4 54.12 7.74 -56.35
C PRO A 4 53.41 7.05 -55.18
N THR A 5 53.83 7.46 -54.00
CA THR A 5 53.79 6.78 -52.70
C THR A 5 52.45 6.96 -51.96
N ARG A 6 52.12 5.99 -51.09
CA ARG A 6 50.92 5.85 -50.22
C ARG A 6 50.45 7.06 -49.38
N ARG A 7 51.05 8.24 -49.49
CA ARG A 7 50.74 9.42 -48.67
C ARG A 7 49.85 10.47 -49.34
N LEU A 8 49.51 10.31 -50.63
CA LEU A 8 48.73 11.31 -51.38
C LEU A 8 47.24 10.98 -51.56
N VAL A 9 46.77 9.82 -51.08
CA VAL A 9 45.35 9.44 -51.15
C VAL A 9 44.56 9.97 -49.93
N LEU A 10 45.25 10.40 -48.87
CA LEU A 10 44.63 10.81 -47.60
C LEU A 10 44.30 12.32 -47.51
N ARG A 11 44.01 13.00 -48.64
CA ARG A 11 43.67 14.43 -48.64
C ARG A 11 42.41 14.82 -49.43
N LEU A 12 41.62 13.87 -49.90
CA LEU A 12 40.40 14.15 -50.68
C LEU A 12 39.09 13.61 -50.05
N LEU A 13 39.08 13.40 -48.74
CA LEU A 13 37.85 13.10 -47.97
C LEU A 13 37.61 14.09 -46.81
N ALA A 14 38.10 15.32 -46.94
CA ALA A 14 37.92 16.38 -45.94
C ALA A 14 36.71 17.28 -46.26
N GLY A 15 35.55 16.69 -46.53
CA GLY A 15 34.38 17.44 -46.98
C GLY A 15 33.05 16.74 -46.73
N ALA A 16 32.85 16.17 -45.54
CA ALA A 16 31.51 15.81 -45.07
C ALA A 16 31.17 16.74 -43.90
N ALA A 17 30.15 17.57 -44.13
CA ALA A 17 29.69 18.62 -43.24
C ALA A 17 29.38 18.10 -41.83
N LEU A 18 30.07 18.66 -40.83
CA LEU A 18 29.51 18.76 -39.49
C LEU A 18 28.37 19.77 -39.54
N VAL A 19 27.15 19.28 -39.78
CA VAL A 19 25.96 20.02 -39.40
C VAL A 19 25.92 19.97 -37.86
N PRO A 20 26.02 21.10 -37.14
CA PRO A 20 25.73 21.08 -35.72
C PRO A 20 24.24 20.76 -35.61
N GLY A 21 23.92 19.52 -35.22
CA GLY A 21 22.57 19.19 -34.80
C GLY A 21 22.22 20.17 -33.69
N ARG A 22 21.27 21.07 -33.96
CA ARG A 22 20.65 21.87 -32.91
C ARG A 22 20.08 20.87 -31.93
N ALA A 23 20.71 20.70 -30.77
CA ALA A 23 20.08 20.08 -29.63
C ALA A 23 18.81 20.89 -29.39
N LEU A 24 17.66 20.32 -29.74
CA LEU A 24 16.38 20.85 -29.27
C LEU A 24 16.52 20.94 -27.75
N PRO A 25 16.15 22.07 -27.12
CA PRO A 25 16.13 22.16 -25.68
C PRO A 25 15.37 20.94 -25.16
N GLN A 26 16.07 20.05 -24.47
CA GLN A 26 15.42 18.96 -23.77
C GLN A 26 14.59 19.67 -22.71
N GLU A 27 13.25 19.70 -22.88
CA GLU A 27 12.36 20.29 -21.91
C GLU A 27 12.75 19.74 -20.54
N ALA A 28 12.99 20.65 -19.58
CA ALA A 28 13.32 20.29 -18.22
C ALA A 28 12.31 19.21 -17.76
N PRO A 29 12.75 18.14 -17.08
CA PRO A 29 11.86 17.09 -16.61
C PRO A 29 10.66 17.74 -15.93
N ARG A 30 9.50 17.70 -16.58
CA ARG A 30 8.28 18.23 -15.98
C ARG A 30 8.03 17.35 -14.78
N ASP A 31 7.85 17.97 -13.62
CA ASP A 31 7.37 17.33 -12.40
C ASP A 31 5.94 16.82 -12.66
N GLN A 32 5.85 15.68 -13.33
CA GLN A 32 4.63 14.92 -13.53
C GLN A 32 4.42 14.10 -12.26
N GLY A 33 4.00 14.81 -11.21
CA GLY A 33 3.71 14.20 -9.92
C GLY A 33 2.68 13.09 -10.08
N ILE A 34 3.04 11.87 -9.68
CA ILE A 34 2.14 10.71 -9.54
C ILE A 34 1.29 10.78 -8.26
N GLY A 35 1.45 11.83 -7.44
CA GLY A 35 0.90 11.93 -6.09
C GLY A 35 -0.20 12.97 -5.95
N GLY A 36 -1.44 12.52 -5.79
CA GLY A 36 -2.57 13.34 -5.36
C GLY A 36 -2.85 13.17 -3.87
N THR A 37 -2.57 14.19 -3.07
CA THR A 37 -3.19 14.41 -1.75
C THR A 37 -3.77 15.83 -1.66
N GLY A 38 -4.10 16.41 -2.82
CA GLY A 38 -4.42 17.82 -3.03
C GLY A 38 -5.71 18.28 -2.34
N ALA A 39 -5.66 18.48 -1.03
CA ALA A 39 -6.60 19.34 -0.33
C ALA A 39 -6.02 20.75 -0.26
N ARG A 40 -6.27 21.58 -1.29
CA ARG A 40 -6.06 23.04 -1.22
C ARG A 40 -7.41 23.75 -1.21
N PRO A 41 -7.76 24.54 -0.19
CA PRO A 41 -9.04 25.25 -0.13
C PRO A 41 -9.23 26.42 -1.12
N THR A 42 -8.28 26.74 -2.02
CA THR A 42 -8.24 28.08 -2.66
C THR A 42 -7.89 28.17 -4.13
N ASP A 43 -7.87 27.09 -4.93
CA ASP A 43 -7.40 27.21 -6.32
C ASP A 43 -8.54 27.53 -7.31
N THR A 44 -8.33 28.59 -8.09
CA THR A 44 -9.20 29.14 -9.15
C THR A 44 -9.48 28.08 -10.23
N PRO A 45 -10.71 28.00 -10.80
CA PRO A 45 -11.03 26.98 -11.79
C PRO A 45 -10.24 27.21 -13.08
N GLY A 46 -9.29 26.32 -13.39
CA GLY A 46 -8.60 26.36 -14.68
C GLY A 46 -7.28 25.58 -14.82
N ASP A 47 -6.58 25.23 -13.73
CA ASP A 47 -5.29 24.49 -13.83
C ASP A 47 -5.19 23.33 -12.83
N GLY A 48 -6.33 22.70 -12.53
CA GLY A 48 -6.48 21.72 -11.46
C GLY A 48 -6.40 20.27 -11.93
N ASP A 49 -5.50 19.53 -11.29
CA ASP A 49 -5.33 18.06 -11.31
C ASP A 49 -4.50 17.47 -12.46
N ARG A 50 -3.20 17.26 -12.18
CA ARG A 50 -2.30 16.41 -12.97
C ARG A 50 -1.96 15.10 -12.23
N GLY A 51 -2.80 14.64 -11.30
CA GLY A 51 -2.63 13.38 -10.58
C GLY A 51 -3.43 12.22 -11.21
N ILE A 52 -3.11 10.97 -10.82
CA ILE A 52 -3.83 9.75 -11.27
C ILE A 52 -5.29 9.68 -10.74
N GLY A 53 -5.67 10.63 -9.89
CA GLY A 53 -7.02 10.75 -9.31
C GLY A 53 -7.21 9.89 -8.06
N GLY A 54 -7.72 10.51 -7.00
CA GLY A 54 -8.02 9.87 -5.71
C GLY A 54 -6.90 9.96 -4.67
N THR A 55 -7.24 9.65 -3.42
CA THR A 55 -6.37 9.64 -2.24
C THR A 55 -6.41 8.25 -1.61
N GLY A 56 -5.26 7.57 -1.59
CA GLY A 56 -5.14 6.29 -0.87
C GLY A 56 -5.18 6.52 0.64
N VAL A 57 -6.08 5.84 1.34
CA VAL A 57 -6.22 5.90 2.79
C VAL A 57 -6.06 4.49 3.35
N ILE A 58 -5.06 4.32 4.21
CA ILE A 58 -4.85 3.11 4.99
C ILE A 58 -4.98 3.48 6.47
N GLY A 59 -5.85 2.78 7.20
CA GLY A 59 -5.98 3.03 8.63
C GLY A 59 -7.16 2.30 9.27
N THR A 60 -7.36 2.56 10.55
CA THR A 60 -8.39 1.90 11.36
C THR A 60 -9.74 2.62 11.29
N ILE A 61 -10.83 1.87 11.12
CA ILE A 61 -12.19 2.39 11.28
C ILE A 61 -12.44 2.78 12.73
N ARG A 62 -12.77 4.06 12.97
CA ARG A 62 -13.08 4.60 14.31
C ARG A 62 -14.58 4.82 14.54
N ARG A 63 -15.39 4.97 13.49
CA ARG A 63 -16.85 5.28 13.53
C ARG A 63 -17.56 4.92 12.22
N PHE A 64 -18.89 4.77 12.28
CA PHE A 64 -19.82 4.52 11.16
C PHE A 64 -20.78 5.71 10.85
N GLY A 65 -21.66 5.54 9.83
CA GLY A 65 -22.44 6.60 9.14
C GLY A 65 -21.72 7.19 7.90
N SER A 66 -20.48 6.75 7.76
CA SER A 66 -19.38 7.01 6.84
C SER A 66 -18.20 6.36 7.58
N ILE A 67 -17.22 5.77 6.91
CA ILE A 67 -16.06 5.31 7.67
C ILE A 67 -15.23 6.53 8.09
N VAL A 68 -14.81 6.56 9.34
CA VAL A 68 -13.84 7.56 9.83
C VAL A 68 -12.50 6.88 10.01
N VAL A 69 -11.52 7.26 9.18
CA VAL A 69 -10.20 6.63 9.11
C VAL A 69 -9.15 7.74 9.06
N ASN A 70 -8.17 7.72 9.96
CA ASN A 70 -7.16 8.78 10.10
C ASN A 70 -7.79 10.19 10.12
N ASP A 71 -8.92 10.33 10.82
CA ASP A 71 -9.71 11.56 10.95
C ASP A 71 -10.37 12.06 9.66
N LEU A 72 -10.24 11.32 8.56
CA LEU A 72 -10.98 11.54 7.32
C LEU A 72 -12.35 10.85 7.39
N ARG A 73 -13.41 11.61 7.13
CA ARG A 73 -14.77 11.10 6.94
C ARG A 73 -14.95 10.71 5.48
N ILE A 74 -15.09 9.42 5.19
CA ILE A 74 -15.22 8.88 3.84
C ILE A 74 -16.62 8.27 3.69
N ALA A 75 -17.44 8.87 2.83
CA ALA A 75 -18.76 8.37 2.47
C ALA A 75 -18.66 7.13 1.57
N TYR A 76 -19.67 6.28 1.63
CA TYR A 76 -19.82 5.14 0.74
C TYR A 76 -21.31 4.88 0.48
N PRO A 77 -21.69 4.47 -0.74
CA PRO A 77 -23.07 4.13 -1.06
C PRO A 77 -23.46 2.77 -0.48
N GLU A 78 -24.75 2.43 -0.52
CA GLU A 78 -25.24 1.12 -0.04
C GLU A 78 -24.66 -0.06 -0.86
N ASP A 79 -24.36 0.16 -2.14
CA ASP A 79 -23.80 -0.83 -3.07
C ASP A 79 -22.26 -0.89 -3.08
N VAL A 80 -21.60 -0.29 -2.07
CA VAL A 80 -20.14 -0.29 -1.96
C VAL A 80 -19.56 -1.71 -2.02
N SER A 81 -18.49 -1.89 -2.80
CA SER A 81 -17.77 -3.15 -2.85
C SER A 81 -16.91 -3.30 -1.60
N VAL A 82 -17.26 -4.24 -0.72
CA VAL A 82 -16.47 -4.57 0.48
C VAL A 82 -15.81 -5.93 0.30
N ARG A 83 -14.52 -6.01 0.62
CA ARG A 83 -13.81 -7.28 0.78
C ARG A 83 -13.18 -7.35 2.16
N ILE A 84 -13.27 -8.50 2.82
CA ILE A 84 -12.57 -8.79 4.07
C ILE A 84 -11.64 -9.96 3.79
N ASP A 85 -10.33 -9.73 3.93
CA ASP A 85 -9.28 -10.70 3.63
C ASP A 85 -9.42 -11.30 2.22
N GLY A 86 -9.78 -10.46 1.26
CA GLY A 86 -9.97 -10.86 -0.12
C GLY A 86 -11.26 -11.61 -0.41
N VAL A 87 -12.17 -11.81 0.56
CA VAL A 87 -13.50 -12.42 0.36
C VAL A 87 -14.55 -11.32 0.27
N ALA A 88 -15.52 -11.45 -0.64
CA ALA A 88 -16.63 -10.49 -0.74
C ALA A 88 -17.45 -10.47 0.55
N ALA A 89 -17.73 -9.28 1.07
CA ALA A 89 -18.45 -9.06 2.32
C ALA A 89 -19.45 -7.90 2.16
N ARG A 90 -20.28 -7.68 3.19
CA ARG A 90 -21.21 -6.54 3.26
C ARG A 90 -20.61 -5.42 4.10
N ALA A 91 -21.08 -4.20 3.88
CA ALA A 91 -20.72 -3.07 4.74
C ALA A 91 -21.09 -3.30 6.22
N ALA A 92 -22.14 -4.07 6.48
CA ALA A 92 -22.57 -4.47 7.82
C ALA A 92 -21.61 -5.44 8.52
N ASP A 93 -20.73 -6.11 7.77
CA ASP A 93 -19.73 -7.03 8.32
C ASP A 93 -18.46 -6.27 8.79
N MET A 94 -18.33 -4.99 8.42
CA MET A 94 -17.24 -4.14 8.90
C MET A 94 -17.43 -3.79 10.38
N ARG A 95 -16.31 -3.60 11.08
CA ARG A 95 -16.30 -3.32 12.52
C ARG A 95 -15.35 -2.17 12.84
N ILE A 96 -15.65 -1.45 13.93
CA ILE A 96 -14.68 -0.52 14.52
C ILE A 96 -13.44 -1.33 14.92
N GLY A 97 -12.27 -0.81 14.57
CA GLY A 97 -11.00 -1.50 14.77
C GLY A 97 -10.51 -2.29 13.55
N HIS A 98 -11.31 -2.49 12.51
CA HIS A 98 -10.80 -3.01 11.23
C HIS A 98 -9.81 -2.04 10.59
N VAL A 99 -8.73 -2.56 10.02
CA VAL A 99 -7.82 -1.79 9.17
C VAL A 99 -8.28 -1.91 7.73
N VAL A 100 -8.51 -0.77 7.10
CA VAL A 100 -9.02 -0.67 5.72
C VAL A 100 -8.02 -0.02 4.80
N HIS A 101 -8.03 -0.47 3.55
CA HIS A 101 -7.40 0.17 2.41
C HIS A 101 -8.51 0.73 1.52
N VAL A 102 -8.41 2.02 1.23
CA VAL A 102 -9.47 2.76 0.53
C VAL A 102 -8.82 3.68 -0.50
N VAL A 103 -9.43 3.81 -1.67
CA VAL A 103 -9.13 4.92 -2.58
C VAL A 103 -10.32 5.87 -2.49
N ALA A 104 -10.09 7.02 -1.88
CA ALA A 104 -11.11 8.05 -1.72
C ALA A 104 -11.04 9.05 -2.88
N HIS A 105 -12.19 9.50 -3.37
CA HIS A 105 -12.32 10.51 -4.40
C HIS A 105 -13.03 11.73 -3.83
N ALA A 106 -12.71 12.92 -4.33
CA ALA A 106 -13.44 14.12 -3.99
C ALA A 106 -14.80 14.14 -4.72
N GLU A 107 -15.88 14.30 -3.97
CA GLU A 107 -17.23 14.54 -4.47
C GLU A 107 -17.78 15.84 -3.86
N ALA A 108 -18.92 16.34 -4.39
CA ALA A 108 -19.50 17.63 -4.00
C ALA A 108 -19.79 17.79 -2.48
N GLY A 109 -19.81 16.69 -1.72
CA GLY A 109 -20.04 16.66 -0.27
C GLY A 109 -18.85 16.18 0.58
N GLY A 110 -17.66 15.95 0.00
CA GLY A 110 -16.47 15.48 0.72
C GLY A 110 -15.82 14.25 0.06
N LEU A 111 -15.10 13.45 0.86
CA LEU A 111 -14.46 12.23 0.36
C LEU A 111 -15.48 11.08 0.26
N ALA A 112 -15.44 10.35 -0.85
CA ALA A 112 -16.26 9.16 -1.07
C ALA A 112 -15.44 8.00 -1.64
N THR A 113 -15.91 6.77 -1.44
CA THR A 113 -15.31 5.57 -2.05
C THR A 113 -16.39 4.64 -2.61
N ARG A 114 -16.01 3.86 -3.62
CA ARG A 114 -16.80 2.73 -4.16
C ARG A 114 -16.25 1.36 -3.77
N ARG A 115 -15.09 1.32 -3.11
CA ARG A 115 -14.41 0.08 -2.70
C ARG A 115 -13.73 0.23 -1.34
N ILE A 116 -13.90 -0.77 -0.50
CA ILE A 116 -13.27 -0.88 0.81
C ILE A 116 -12.68 -2.28 0.95
N ASP A 117 -11.37 -2.38 1.10
CA ASP A 117 -10.70 -3.65 1.41
C ASP A 117 -10.27 -3.65 2.88
N VAL A 118 -10.85 -4.52 3.69
CA VAL A 118 -10.40 -4.81 5.06
C VAL A 118 -9.33 -5.88 4.99
N THR A 119 -8.20 -5.63 5.64
CA THR A 119 -7.08 -6.57 5.70
C THR A 119 -6.75 -6.88 7.16
N SER A 120 -6.75 -8.17 7.50
CA SER A 120 -6.18 -8.68 8.74
C SER A 120 -4.67 -8.79 8.56
N GLU A 121 -3.90 -8.27 9.52
CA GLU A 121 -2.44 -8.45 9.55
C GLU A 121 -2.06 -9.91 9.73
N VAL A 122 -2.87 -10.66 10.49
CA VAL A 122 -2.67 -12.09 10.76
C VAL A 122 -4.02 -12.78 10.92
N VAL A 123 -4.18 -13.94 10.30
CA VAL A 123 -5.29 -14.87 10.56
C VAL A 123 -4.73 -16.26 10.82
N GLY A 124 -4.95 -16.80 12.01
CA GLY A 124 -4.45 -18.13 12.36
C GLY A 124 -4.65 -18.50 13.83
N PRO A 125 -4.16 -19.68 14.25
CA PRO A 125 -4.23 -20.10 15.64
C PRO A 125 -3.33 -19.23 16.52
N VAL A 126 -3.81 -18.92 17.72
CA VAL A 126 -3.00 -18.37 18.80
C VAL A 126 -2.02 -19.45 19.27
N GLU A 127 -0.73 -19.17 19.14
CA GLU A 127 0.37 -20.06 19.54
C GLU A 127 0.80 -19.79 20.98
N ARG A 128 0.68 -18.55 21.45
CA ARG A 128 1.06 -18.15 22.82
C ARG A 128 0.22 -16.97 23.29
N VAL A 129 -0.11 -16.99 24.58
CA VAL A 129 -0.79 -15.90 25.27
C VAL A 129 0.14 -15.40 26.38
N ALA A 130 0.30 -14.08 26.47
CA ALA A 130 1.01 -13.39 27.55
C ALA A 130 0.20 -12.16 27.98
N GLU A 131 0.59 -11.53 29.08
CA GLU A 131 -0.05 -10.28 29.50
C GLU A 131 0.18 -9.18 28.45
N GLY A 132 -0.90 -8.64 27.89
CA GLY A 132 -0.85 -7.59 26.86
C GLY A 132 -0.28 -8.02 25.50
N ALA A 133 -0.07 -9.32 25.27
CA ALA A 133 0.49 -9.81 24.01
C ALA A 133 0.02 -11.22 23.61
N LEU A 134 -0.05 -11.46 22.30
CA LEU A 134 -0.26 -12.78 21.70
C LEU A 134 0.85 -13.11 20.70
N VAL A 135 1.00 -14.39 20.42
CA VAL A 135 1.66 -14.86 19.20
C VAL A 135 0.65 -15.60 18.34
N VAL A 136 0.53 -15.20 17.08
CA VAL A 136 -0.35 -15.82 16.08
C VAL A 136 0.49 -16.05 14.82
N LEU A 137 0.62 -17.30 14.36
CA LEU A 137 1.48 -17.65 13.22
C LEU A 137 2.91 -17.08 13.30
N GLY A 138 3.55 -17.20 14.47
CA GLY A 138 4.86 -16.62 14.75
C GLY A 138 4.92 -15.09 14.84
N GLN A 139 3.81 -14.37 14.62
CA GLN A 139 3.74 -12.92 14.65
C GLN A 139 3.49 -12.43 16.08
N SER A 140 4.27 -11.46 16.53
CA SER A 140 4.04 -10.80 17.83
C SER A 140 2.93 -9.76 17.69
N VAL A 141 1.90 -9.90 18.52
CA VAL A 141 0.72 -9.02 18.52
C VAL A 141 0.62 -8.36 19.89
N ALA A 142 0.67 -7.03 19.95
CA ALA A 142 0.35 -6.27 21.16
C ALA A 142 -1.17 -6.09 21.27
N THR A 143 -1.73 -6.42 22.43
CA THR A 143 -3.19 -6.46 22.67
C THR A 143 -3.67 -5.39 23.64
N VAL A 144 -2.80 -4.45 24.02
CA VAL A 144 -3.15 -3.34 24.92
C VAL A 144 -4.33 -2.55 24.35
N GLY A 145 -5.39 -2.38 25.15
CA GLY A 145 -6.58 -1.64 24.76
C GLY A 145 -7.55 -2.40 23.83
N VAL A 146 -7.26 -3.66 23.50
CA VAL A 146 -8.15 -4.52 22.72
C VAL A 146 -8.98 -5.40 23.67
N ALA A 147 -10.29 -5.41 23.46
CA ALA A 147 -11.19 -6.25 24.24
C ALA A 147 -11.11 -7.73 23.81
N GLY A 148 -11.43 -8.63 24.74
CA GLY A 148 -11.48 -10.08 24.50
C GLY A 148 -10.49 -10.85 25.35
N ARG A 149 -10.72 -12.16 25.45
CA ARG A 149 -9.80 -13.12 26.05
C ARG A 149 -9.58 -14.22 25.03
N TRP A 150 -8.32 -14.61 24.86
CA TRP A 150 -7.89 -15.57 23.85
C TRP A 150 -7.12 -16.68 24.54
N ALA A 151 -7.34 -17.90 24.10
CA ALA A 151 -6.62 -19.08 24.53
C ALA A 151 -5.70 -19.59 23.41
N VAL A 152 -4.68 -20.35 23.78
CA VAL A 152 -3.86 -21.08 22.81
C VAL A 152 -4.75 -22.04 22.03
N GLY A 153 -4.60 -22.05 20.71
CA GLY A 153 -5.43 -22.82 19.77
C GLY A 153 -6.62 -22.05 19.20
N ASP A 154 -7.04 -20.94 19.81
CA ASP A 154 -8.10 -20.11 19.25
C ASP A 154 -7.69 -19.59 17.89
N ARG A 155 -8.54 -19.76 16.88
CA ARG A 155 -8.31 -19.19 15.56
C ARG A 155 -8.85 -17.77 15.52
N VAL A 156 -7.96 -16.81 15.31
CA VAL A 156 -8.28 -15.38 15.36
C VAL A 156 -7.87 -14.67 14.08
N ALA A 157 -8.60 -13.60 13.75
CA ALA A 157 -8.18 -12.58 12.82
C ALA A 157 -7.77 -11.33 13.60
N VAL A 158 -6.59 -10.80 13.27
CA VAL A 158 -6.00 -9.64 13.94
C VAL A 158 -5.96 -8.49 12.93
N SER A 159 -6.80 -7.48 13.13
CA SER A 159 -6.62 -6.18 12.49
C SER A 159 -5.69 -5.33 13.34
N GLY A 160 -4.74 -4.64 12.70
CA GLY A 160 -3.80 -3.79 13.39
C GLY A 160 -2.79 -3.17 12.45
N LEU A 161 -1.91 -2.33 12.98
CA LEU A 161 -0.82 -1.75 12.22
C LEU A 161 0.50 -2.31 12.72
N ARG A 162 1.38 -2.68 11.79
CA ARG A 162 2.70 -3.22 12.11
C ARG A 162 3.69 -2.09 12.35
N ARG A 163 4.30 -2.11 13.53
CA ARG A 163 5.41 -1.22 13.87
C ARG A 163 6.70 -1.65 13.14
N PRO A 164 7.69 -0.75 13.01
CA PRO A 164 8.98 -1.08 12.38
C PRO A 164 9.72 -2.25 13.03
N ASP A 165 9.52 -2.47 14.34
CA ASP A 165 10.07 -3.60 15.10
C ASP A 165 9.39 -4.96 14.79
N GLY A 166 8.36 -4.95 13.93
CA GLY A 166 7.63 -6.13 13.48
C GLY A 166 6.42 -6.51 14.34
N VAL A 167 6.20 -5.84 15.48
CA VAL A 167 5.04 -6.08 16.34
C VAL A 167 3.79 -5.49 15.70
N VAL A 168 2.73 -6.30 15.60
CA VAL A 168 1.40 -5.85 15.19
C VAL A 168 0.73 -5.22 16.40
N VAL A 169 0.42 -3.92 16.34
CA VAL A 169 -0.42 -3.26 17.35
C VAL A 169 -1.86 -3.47 16.94
N ALA A 170 -2.56 -4.36 17.66
CA ALA A 170 -3.91 -4.73 17.32
C ALA A 170 -4.90 -3.58 17.59
N SER A 171 -5.82 -3.38 16.66
CA SER A 171 -6.97 -2.49 16.80
C SER A 171 -8.29 -3.27 16.91
N LEU A 172 -8.30 -4.53 16.44
CA LEU A 172 -9.39 -5.48 16.67
C LEU A 172 -8.81 -6.90 16.60
N ILE A 173 -9.28 -7.77 17.50
CA ILE A 173 -9.06 -9.21 17.41
C ILE A 173 -10.44 -9.86 17.45
N GLU A 174 -10.70 -10.78 16.52
CA GLU A 174 -11.97 -11.46 16.42
C GLU A 174 -11.80 -12.95 16.12
N PRO A 175 -12.74 -13.82 16.56
CA PRO A 175 -12.71 -15.23 16.20
C PRO A 175 -12.83 -15.38 14.68
N ARG A 176 -12.09 -16.34 14.11
CA ARG A 176 -12.19 -16.66 12.68
C ARG A 176 -12.39 -18.17 12.48
N ALA A 177 -13.64 -18.55 12.25
CA ALA A 177 -14.05 -19.95 12.10
C ALA A 177 -13.35 -20.64 10.91
N GLU A 178 -13.27 -19.98 9.76
CA GLU A 178 -12.86 -20.62 8.49
C GLU A 178 -11.92 -19.74 7.65
N GLY A 179 -11.46 -20.28 6.52
CA GLY A 179 -10.58 -19.61 5.55
C GLY A 179 -9.10 -19.99 5.69
N PRO A 180 -8.25 -19.52 4.77
CA PRO A 180 -6.82 -19.78 4.84
C PRO A 180 -6.19 -19.08 6.05
N ALA A 181 -5.12 -19.67 6.59
CA ALA A 181 -4.21 -18.95 7.47
C ALA A 181 -3.46 -17.90 6.63
N CYS A 182 -3.32 -16.67 7.14
CA CYS A 182 -2.64 -15.62 6.41
C CYS A 182 -1.79 -14.74 7.32
N VAL A 183 -0.72 -14.18 6.74
CA VAL A 183 0.08 -13.12 7.34
C VAL A 183 0.29 -12.06 6.27
N ALA A 184 -0.13 -10.83 6.55
CA ALA A 184 0.17 -9.68 5.71
C ALA A 184 1.44 -8.99 6.21
N GLY A 185 2.20 -8.45 5.26
CA GLY A 185 3.39 -7.66 5.57
C GLY A 185 4.42 -7.68 4.44
N PRO A 186 5.48 -6.87 4.57
CA PRO A 186 6.54 -6.83 3.59
C PRO A 186 7.29 -8.17 3.59
N VAL A 187 7.56 -8.69 2.39
CA VAL A 187 8.48 -9.81 2.21
C VAL A 187 9.90 -9.27 2.40
N ARG A 188 10.63 -9.87 3.34
CA ARG A 188 12.05 -9.60 3.61
C ARG A 188 12.85 -10.88 3.40
N HIS A 189 14.16 -10.78 3.38
CA HIS A 189 15.02 -11.95 3.44
C HIS A 189 15.63 -12.07 4.84
N ASP A 190 15.64 -13.28 5.40
CA ASP A 190 16.37 -13.56 6.63
C ASP A 190 17.89 -13.63 6.36
N ARG A 191 18.67 -13.89 7.42
CA ARG A 191 20.14 -13.99 7.33
C ARG A 191 20.60 -15.10 6.38
N ASP A 192 19.77 -16.11 6.18
CA ASP A 192 20.03 -17.26 5.31
C ASP A 192 19.54 -17.00 3.87
N GLY A 193 19.07 -15.78 3.57
CA GLY A 193 18.56 -15.40 2.26
C GLY A 193 17.16 -15.94 1.96
N ARG A 194 16.41 -16.43 2.95
CA ARG A 194 15.06 -17.00 2.74
C ARG A 194 13.98 -15.93 2.85
N PRO A 195 12.94 -15.96 2.01
CA PRO A 195 11.83 -15.00 2.09
C PRO A 195 11.03 -15.21 3.38
N VAL A 196 10.74 -14.10 4.07
CA VAL A 196 10.00 -14.07 5.34
C VAL A 196 8.99 -12.93 5.38
N ILE A 197 7.88 -13.12 6.10
CA ILE A 197 6.99 -12.04 6.55
C ILE A 197 7.02 -11.99 8.08
N GLY A 198 7.60 -10.93 8.62
CA GLY A 198 7.91 -10.87 10.05
C GLY A 198 8.84 -12.01 10.46
N ARG A 199 8.32 -12.96 11.24
CA ARG A 199 9.06 -14.18 11.66
C ARG A 199 8.62 -15.44 10.92
N LEU A 200 7.61 -15.36 10.05
CA LEU A 200 7.11 -16.49 9.28
C LEU A 200 8.02 -16.69 8.06
N ARG A 201 8.62 -17.88 7.95
CA ARG A 201 9.34 -18.30 6.74
C ARG A 201 8.34 -18.69 5.66
N LEU A 202 8.56 -18.18 4.45
CA LEU A 202 7.78 -18.55 3.28
C LEU A 202 8.48 -19.74 2.61
N GLU A 203 7.73 -20.82 2.40
CA GLU A 203 8.16 -21.95 1.60
C GLU A 203 7.66 -21.73 0.16
N GLY A 204 8.52 -21.99 -0.82
CA GLY A 204 8.24 -21.83 -2.24
C GLY A 204 8.71 -23.04 -3.02
#